data_AF-A0A4Q6BE02-F1
#
_entry.id   AF-A0A4Q6BE02-F1
#
_cell.length_a   1.000
_cell.length_b   1.000
_cell.length_c   1.000
_cell.angle_alpha   90.00
_cell.angle_beta   90.00
_cell.angle_gamma   90.00
#
_symmetry.space_group_name_H-M   'P 1'
#
loop_
_entity.id
_entity.type
_entity.pdbx_description
1 polymer ?
#
loop_
_entity_poly.entity_id
_entity_poly.type
_entity_poly.pdbx_seq_one_letter_code
_entity_poly.pdbx_strand_id
1 'polypeptide(L)'
;QTLAAIKSGKPASFALPYRLAVSYTTTHSDFESYNVVGLIPGSDKNLKNEYVVHSAHLDHTGIGRPVAGDSIYNGAHDNASGVASLLEIARIYKTSGAKPKRSVLIVMVTAEEMGLVGSSYFAANPTVPKGSIVADVNTDMPTVIAPLLSVVPLGAEHSTIMNHVQFAARQLGLDVEKDPEPSENRFVRSDQYSFVMNGIPALHIKYGNKTNVPGFDMVKFVKEWRAKYYHQPADGMDGIFDFAAAKTYVQLNFLISYSIAQTTERPRWNEGDLFATAGK
;
A
#
# COMPACT_ATOMS: atom_id res chain seq x y z
N GLN A 1 9.17 -26.61 14.38
CA GLN A 1 8.38 -27.81 14.04
C GLN A 1 7.13 -27.47 13.20
N THR A 2 6.43 -26.36 13.49
CA THR A 2 5.23 -25.90 12.74
C THR A 2 5.45 -25.60 11.25
N LEU A 3 6.59 -25.00 10.88
CA LEU A 3 6.93 -24.68 9.48
C LEU A 3 7.14 -25.92 8.59
N ALA A 4 7.62 -27.04 9.15
CA ALA A 4 7.78 -28.30 8.40
C ALA A 4 6.43 -28.98 8.15
N ALA A 5 5.47 -28.84 9.07
CA ALA A 5 4.11 -29.35 8.91
C ALA A 5 3.34 -28.60 7.81
N ILE A 6 3.48 -27.28 7.72
CA ILE A 6 2.84 -26.45 6.68
C ILE A 6 3.33 -26.86 5.27
N LYS A 7 4.63 -27.09 5.08
CA LYS A 7 5.18 -27.57 3.79
C LYS A 7 4.68 -28.97 3.38
N SER A 8 4.25 -29.79 4.34
CA SER A 8 3.74 -31.14 4.06
C SER A 8 2.26 -31.17 3.65
N GLY A 9 1.56 -30.04 3.71
CA GLY A 9 0.12 -29.95 3.47
C GLY A 9 -0.74 -30.68 4.51
N LYS A 10 -0.13 -31.23 5.58
CA LYS A 10 -0.84 -31.89 6.66
C LYS A 10 -1.19 -30.87 7.75
N PRO A 11 -2.48 -30.57 7.98
CA PRO A 11 -2.89 -29.67 9.05
C PRO A 11 -2.49 -30.25 10.40
N ALA A 12 -2.10 -29.37 11.34
CA ALA A 12 -1.87 -29.74 12.74
C ALA A 12 -3.22 -29.89 13.46
N SER A 13 -3.97 -30.93 13.11
CA SER A 13 -5.32 -31.20 13.62
C SER A 13 -5.29 -31.98 14.93
N PHE A 14 -6.23 -31.69 15.84
CA PHE A 14 -6.50 -32.44 17.07
C PHE A 14 -8.00 -32.69 17.21
N ALA A 15 -8.39 -33.71 17.97
CA ALA A 15 -9.79 -34.02 18.20
C ALA A 15 -10.43 -32.97 19.13
N LEU A 16 -11.54 -32.38 18.70
CA LEU A 16 -12.36 -31.52 19.56
C LEU A 16 -13.33 -32.38 20.38
N PRO A 17 -13.61 -32.03 21.66
CA PRO A 17 -14.59 -32.74 22.49
C PRO A 17 -16.05 -32.50 22.05
N TYR A 18 -16.26 -31.63 21.06
CA TYR A 18 -17.56 -31.25 20.52
C TYR A 18 -17.65 -31.56 19.04
N ARG A 19 -18.88 -31.79 18.56
CA ARG A 19 -19.17 -31.88 17.12
C ARG A 19 -19.81 -30.58 16.67
N LEU A 20 -19.23 -29.96 15.65
CA LEU A 20 -19.78 -28.79 14.97
C LEU A 20 -20.28 -29.23 13.59
N ALA A 21 -21.51 -28.84 13.24
CA ALA A 21 -22.03 -28.96 11.88
C ALA A 21 -22.14 -27.56 11.29
N VAL A 22 -21.41 -27.30 10.20
CA VAL A 22 -21.45 -26.04 9.45
C VAL A 22 -21.90 -26.34 8.04
N SER A 23 -22.86 -25.57 7.54
CA SER A 23 -23.24 -25.54 6.13
C SER A 23 -22.95 -24.15 5.60
N TYR A 24 -22.26 -24.06 4.46
CA TYR A 24 -22.04 -22.82 3.74
C TYR A 24 -22.35 -23.04 2.27
N THR A 25 -22.76 -21.97 1.58
CA THR A 25 -22.99 -21.97 0.14
C THR A 25 -22.19 -20.81 -0.43
N THR A 26 -21.39 -21.10 -1.45
CA THR A 26 -20.58 -20.09 -2.15
C THR A 26 -21.06 -20.00 -3.59
N THR A 27 -21.41 -18.80 -4.01
CA THR A 27 -21.67 -18.49 -5.42
C THR A 27 -20.39 -17.91 -6.02
N HIS A 28 -20.00 -18.41 -7.19
CA HIS A 28 -18.90 -17.87 -7.96
C HIS A 28 -19.47 -17.28 -9.25
N SER A 29 -19.00 -16.10 -9.62
CA SER A 29 -19.37 -15.45 -10.87
C SER A 29 -18.14 -14.74 -11.42
N ASP A 30 -17.95 -14.86 -12.72
CA ASP A 30 -16.93 -14.07 -13.41
C ASP A 30 -17.45 -12.65 -13.62
N PHE A 31 -16.60 -11.67 -13.41
CA PHE A 31 -16.87 -10.27 -13.73
C PHE A 31 -15.59 -9.63 -14.28
N GLU A 32 -15.76 -8.63 -15.12
CA GLU A 32 -14.64 -7.85 -15.64
C GLU A 32 -14.36 -6.67 -14.72
N SER A 33 -13.08 -6.45 -14.44
CA SER A 33 -12.62 -5.23 -13.80
C SER A 33 -11.27 -4.81 -14.38
N TYR A 34 -10.94 -3.52 -14.27
CA TYR A 34 -9.84 -2.92 -14.99
C TYR A 34 -8.87 -2.21 -14.05
N ASN A 35 -7.58 -2.54 -14.19
CA ASN A 35 -6.53 -1.65 -13.71
C ASN A 35 -6.46 -0.41 -14.61
N VAL A 36 -6.21 0.75 -14.03
CA VAL A 36 -6.01 2.01 -14.78
C VAL A 36 -4.55 2.44 -14.63
N VAL A 37 -3.87 2.64 -15.76
CA VAL A 37 -2.43 2.97 -15.79
C VAL A 37 -2.22 4.30 -16.50
N GLY A 38 -1.67 5.28 -15.77
CA GLY A 38 -1.21 6.56 -16.31
C GLY A 38 0.33 6.61 -16.38
N LEU A 39 0.87 7.25 -17.41
CA LEU A 39 2.31 7.44 -17.60
C LEU A 39 2.69 8.91 -17.51
N ILE A 40 3.69 9.20 -16.67
CA ILE A 40 4.40 10.48 -16.60
C ILE A 40 5.79 10.25 -17.21
N PRO A 41 6.09 10.80 -18.41
CA PRO A 41 7.33 10.49 -19.11
C PRO A 41 8.57 11.01 -18.39
N GLY A 42 9.59 10.16 -18.30
CA GLY A 42 10.93 10.55 -17.84
C GLY A 42 11.63 11.50 -18.82
N SER A 43 12.44 12.39 -18.26
CA SER A 43 13.14 13.45 -18.99
C SER A 43 14.57 13.07 -19.40
N ASP A 44 15.16 12.04 -18.78
CA ASP A 44 16.52 11.63 -19.03
C ASP A 44 16.58 10.58 -20.16
N LYS A 45 17.49 10.75 -21.11
CA LYS A 45 17.56 9.88 -22.30
C LYS A 45 17.87 8.42 -21.96
N ASN A 46 18.61 8.19 -20.88
CA ASN A 46 19.07 6.86 -20.47
C ASN A 46 18.11 6.25 -19.44
N LEU A 47 17.51 7.06 -18.56
CA LEU A 47 16.67 6.58 -17.46
C LEU A 47 15.17 6.58 -17.75
N LYS A 48 14.68 7.26 -18.80
CA LYS A 48 13.23 7.35 -19.08
C LYS A 48 12.52 6.01 -19.34
N ASN A 49 13.27 4.95 -19.66
CA ASN A 49 12.74 3.60 -19.86
C ASN A 49 12.84 2.73 -18.60
N GLU A 50 13.15 3.33 -17.46
CA GLU A 50 12.99 2.77 -16.13
C GLU A 50 11.79 3.44 -15.45
N TYR A 51 11.03 2.67 -14.67
CA TYR A 51 9.72 3.11 -14.17
C TYR A 51 9.64 3.00 -12.65
N VAL A 52 9.22 4.09 -11.99
CA VAL A 52 8.78 4.07 -10.59
C VAL A 52 7.27 4.01 -10.57
N VAL A 53 6.68 3.07 -9.83
CA VAL A 53 5.23 2.93 -9.70
C VAL A 53 4.74 3.65 -8.45
N HIS A 54 3.62 4.35 -8.58
CA HIS A 54 2.71 4.65 -7.48
C HIS A 54 1.46 3.82 -7.67
N SER A 55 1.14 2.97 -6.69
CA SER A 55 -0.07 2.16 -6.71
C SER A 55 -1.06 2.52 -5.61
N ALA A 56 -2.34 2.27 -5.88
CA ALA A 56 -3.41 2.20 -4.89
C ALA A 56 -4.55 1.38 -5.50
N HIS A 57 -5.25 0.57 -4.71
CA HIS A 57 -6.45 -0.08 -5.21
C HIS A 57 -7.64 0.88 -5.32
N LEU A 58 -8.45 0.64 -6.35
CA LEU A 58 -9.63 1.40 -6.75
C LEU A 58 -10.90 0.81 -6.14
N ASP A 59 -10.93 -0.50 -5.94
CA ASP A 59 -12.08 -1.20 -5.40
C ASP A 59 -12.20 -1.04 -3.89
N HIS A 60 -13.42 -1.25 -3.41
CA HIS A 60 -13.70 -1.59 -2.03
C HIS A 60 -14.76 -2.70 -2.02
N THR A 61 -15.22 -3.09 -0.83
CA THR A 61 -16.17 -4.21 -0.64
C THR A 61 -17.56 -4.02 -1.27
N GLY A 62 -17.95 -2.78 -1.60
CA GLY A 62 -19.16 -2.49 -2.39
C GLY A 62 -20.46 -2.65 -1.59
N ILE A 63 -21.39 -3.50 -2.04
CA ILE A 63 -22.66 -3.73 -1.34
C ILE A 63 -22.54 -5.04 -0.54
N GLY A 64 -22.66 -4.92 0.77
CA GLY A 64 -22.49 -6.04 1.71
C GLY A 64 -23.64 -6.21 2.68
N ARG A 65 -23.36 -6.89 3.79
CA ARG A 65 -24.33 -7.10 4.87
C ARG A 65 -24.66 -5.74 5.52
N PRO A 66 -25.95 -5.40 5.74
CA PRO A 66 -26.28 -4.17 6.44
C PRO A 66 -25.70 -4.12 7.86
N VAL A 67 -25.05 -3.01 8.21
CA VAL A 67 -24.63 -2.66 9.57
C VAL A 67 -25.34 -1.36 9.94
N ALA A 68 -26.08 -1.38 11.05
CA ALA A 68 -26.89 -0.24 11.49
C ALA A 68 -27.88 0.30 10.42
N GLY A 69 -28.32 -0.54 9.49
CA GLY A 69 -29.27 -0.18 8.43
C GLY A 69 -28.63 0.28 7.12
N ASP A 70 -27.31 0.43 7.05
CA ASP A 70 -26.56 0.76 5.84
C ASP A 70 -25.84 -0.48 5.28
N SER A 71 -25.98 -0.74 3.99
CA SER A 71 -25.36 -1.86 3.28
C SER A 71 -24.26 -1.44 2.31
N ILE A 72 -24.00 -0.14 2.18
CA ILE A 72 -23.02 0.40 1.22
C ILE A 72 -21.70 0.63 1.96
N TYR A 73 -20.67 -0.06 1.51
CA TYR A 73 -19.31 0.08 2.00
C TYR A 73 -18.58 1.03 1.04
N ASN A 74 -18.52 2.30 1.42
CA ASN A 74 -18.08 3.37 0.53
C ASN A 74 -16.56 3.41 0.32
N GLY A 75 -15.78 2.99 1.33
CA GLY A 75 -14.32 2.88 1.20
C GLY A 75 -13.62 4.24 1.15
N ALA A 76 -14.14 5.23 1.89
CA ALA A 76 -13.61 6.59 1.85
C ALA A 76 -12.14 6.64 2.31
N HIS A 77 -11.80 5.96 3.41
CA HIS A 77 -10.42 5.72 3.81
C HIS A 77 -9.81 4.55 3.06
N ASP A 78 -10.56 3.46 2.86
CA ASP A 78 -10.12 2.22 2.22
C ASP A 78 -10.82 1.95 0.87
N ASN A 79 -10.31 2.43 -0.26
CA ASN A 79 -9.07 3.19 -0.44
C ASN A 79 -9.25 4.37 -1.39
N ALA A 80 -10.44 4.98 -1.40
CA ALA A 80 -10.68 6.20 -2.16
C ALA A 80 -9.69 7.31 -1.80
N SER A 81 -9.27 7.40 -0.54
CA SER A 81 -8.23 8.34 -0.10
C SER A 81 -6.84 8.05 -0.69
N GLY A 82 -6.51 6.79 -0.95
CA GLY A 82 -5.30 6.41 -1.69
C GLY A 82 -5.37 6.76 -3.16
N VAL A 83 -6.50 6.48 -3.81
CA VAL A 83 -6.77 6.92 -5.20
C VAL A 83 -6.68 8.44 -5.33
N ALA A 84 -7.28 9.18 -4.39
CA ALA A 84 -7.19 10.64 -4.34
C ALA A 84 -5.73 11.13 -4.17
N SER A 85 -4.94 10.41 -3.38
CA SER A 85 -3.50 10.69 -3.24
C SER A 85 -2.74 10.51 -4.55
N LEU A 86 -2.99 9.42 -5.28
CA LEU A 86 -2.39 9.17 -6.60
C LEU A 86 -2.76 10.24 -7.64
N LEU A 87 -4.03 10.63 -7.69
CA LEU A 87 -4.51 11.69 -8.57
C LEU A 87 -3.82 13.02 -8.26
N GLU A 88 -3.65 13.35 -6.97
CA GLU A 88 -2.95 14.56 -6.56
C GLU A 88 -1.44 14.50 -6.88
N ILE A 89 -0.78 13.36 -6.72
CA ILE A 89 0.61 13.15 -7.15
C ILE A 89 0.74 13.40 -8.67
N ALA A 90 -0.16 12.84 -9.47
CA ALA A 90 -0.20 13.07 -10.91
C ALA A 90 -0.39 14.56 -11.25
N ARG A 91 -1.28 15.24 -10.52
CA ARG A 91 -1.49 16.69 -10.64
C ARG A 91 -0.22 17.47 -10.29
N ILE A 92 0.49 17.11 -9.23
CA ILE A 92 1.75 17.75 -8.82
C ILE A 92 2.80 17.67 -9.93
N TYR A 93 3.01 16.49 -10.54
CA TYR A 93 3.91 16.36 -11.69
C TYR A 93 3.50 17.26 -12.85
N LYS A 94 2.20 17.35 -13.14
CA LYS A 94 1.68 18.17 -14.24
C LYS A 94 1.85 19.67 -13.97
N THR A 95 1.60 20.14 -12.75
CA THR A 95 1.51 21.59 -12.45
C THR A 95 2.79 22.21 -11.89
N SER A 96 3.68 21.43 -11.26
CA SER A 96 4.91 21.96 -10.66
C SER A 96 6.06 22.16 -11.64
N GLY A 97 5.98 21.56 -12.83
CA GLY A 97 7.10 21.49 -13.76
C GLY A 97 8.20 20.51 -13.35
N ALA A 98 7.98 19.70 -12.31
CA ALA A 98 8.89 18.62 -11.92
C ALA A 98 9.08 17.64 -13.08
N LYS A 99 10.34 17.38 -13.45
CA LYS A 99 10.71 16.48 -14.54
C LYS A 99 11.46 15.29 -13.94
N PRO A 100 10.80 14.15 -13.69
CA PRO A 100 11.50 12.97 -13.21
C PRO A 100 12.46 12.47 -14.30
N LYS A 101 13.63 11.92 -13.93
CA LYS A 101 14.56 11.33 -14.91
C LYS A 101 14.03 9.99 -15.40
N ARG A 102 13.62 9.12 -14.48
CA ARG A 102 12.81 7.92 -14.76
C ARG A 102 11.37 8.29 -15.09
N SER A 103 10.69 7.42 -15.83
CA SER A 103 9.24 7.55 -15.99
C SER A 103 8.53 7.16 -14.68
N VAL A 104 7.35 7.73 -14.45
CA VAL A 104 6.50 7.37 -13.31
C VAL A 104 5.20 6.78 -13.83
N LEU A 105 4.79 5.64 -13.28
CA LEU A 105 3.51 5.01 -13.55
C LEU A 105 2.57 5.30 -12.37
N ILE A 106 1.37 5.78 -12.68
CA ILE A 106 0.26 5.89 -11.73
C ILE A 106 -0.64 4.69 -12.00
N VAL A 107 -0.73 3.76 -11.06
CA VAL A 107 -1.38 2.45 -11.26
C VAL A 107 -2.49 2.29 -10.24
N MET A 108 -3.73 2.50 -10.68
CA MET A 108 -4.90 2.20 -9.87
C MET A 108 -5.29 0.74 -10.16
N VAL A 109 -5.12 -0.13 -9.17
CA VAL A 109 -5.37 -1.57 -9.32
C VAL A 109 -6.77 -1.92 -8.86
N THR A 110 -7.31 -3.05 -9.30
CA THR A 110 -8.64 -3.52 -8.91
C THR A 110 -8.59 -4.87 -8.21
N ALA A 111 -9.67 -5.23 -7.54
CA ALA A 111 -9.85 -6.51 -6.85
C ALA A 111 -8.72 -6.78 -5.84
N GLU A 112 -8.28 -5.74 -5.12
CA GLU A 112 -7.39 -5.88 -3.96
C GLU A 112 -8.11 -6.65 -2.86
N GLU A 113 -9.36 -6.27 -2.59
CA GLU A 113 -10.21 -6.82 -1.54
C GLU A 113 -10.59 -8.28 -1.78
N MET A 114 -10.37 -8.77 -3.00
CA MET A 114 -10.56 -10.16 -3.40
C MET A 114 -9.25 -10.97 -3.40
N GLY A 115 -8.16 -10.40 -2.89
CA GLY A 115 -6.86 -11.06 -2.77
C GLY A 115 -5.81 -10.55 -3.77
N LEU A 116 -5.64 -9.23 -3.88
CA LEU A 116 -4.57 -8.58 -4.67
C LEU A 116 -4.60 -8.94 -6.17
N VAL A 117 -5.78 -9.22 -6.73
CA VAL A 117 -5.90 -9.83 -8.06
C VAL A 117 -5.37 -8.89 -9.15
N GLY A 118 -5.76 -7.61 -9.13
CA GLY A 118 -5.33 -6.63 -10.11
C GLY A 118 -3.85 -6.30 -10.03
N SER A 119 -3.30 -6.10 -8.83
CA SER A 119 -1.86 -5.84 -8.65
C SER A 119 -1.02 -7.07 -8.99
N SER A 120 -1.45 -8.28 -8.64
CA SER A 120 -0.79 -9.53 -9.02
C SER A 120 -0.71 -9.67 -10.54
N TYR A 121 -1.82 -9.39 -11.24
CA TYR A 121 -1.84 -9.42 -12.70
C TYR A 121 -0.92 -8.36 -13.31
N PHE A 122 -0.97 -7.12 -12.82
CA PHE A 122 -0.15 -6.02 -13.34
C PHE A 122 1.35 -6.25 -13.11
N ALA A 123 1.75 -6.66 -11.91
CA ALA A 123 3.15 -6.91 -11.59
C ALA A 123 3.74 -8.06 -12.45
N ALA A 124 2.95 -9.09 -12.74
CA ALA A 124 3.34 -10.21 -13.61
C ALA A 124 3.30 -9.86 -15.11
N ASN A 125 2.39 -8.96 -15.51
CA ASN A 125 2.12 -8.58 -16.90
C ASN A 125 2.06 -7.04 -17.06
N PRO A 126 3.17 -6.32 -16.80
CA PRO A 126 3.17 -4.87 -16.85
C PRO A 126 2.96 -4.35 -18.28
N THR A 127 2.39 -3.15 -18.39
CA THR A 127 2.23 -2.44 -19.68
C THR A 127 3.55 -1.88 -20.23
N VAL A 128 4.64 -2.05 -19.49
CA VAL A 128 6.02 -1.68 -19.83
C VAL A 128 6.90 -2.93 -19.87
N PRO A 129 8.10 -2.91 -20.50
CA PRO A 129 8.95 -4.09 -20.57
C PRO A 129 9.21 -4.72 -19.19
N LYS A 130 9.13 -6.06 -19.08
CA LYS A 130 9.43 -6.76 -17.82
C LYS A 130 10.84 -6.41 -17.32
N GLY A 131 10.98 -6.22 -16.01
CA GLY A 131 12.25 -5.79 -15.41
C GLY A 131 12.58 -4.31 -15.60
N SER A 132 11.71 -3.49 -16.21
CA SER A 132 11.91 -2.04 -16.30
C SER A 132 11.35 -1.26 -15.10
N ILE A 133 10.45 -1.86 -14.31
CA ILE A 133 9.97 -1.28 -13.05
C ILE A 133 11.06 -1.41 -11.98
N VAL A 134 11.48 -0.29 -11.41
CA VAL A 134 12.61 -0.21 -10.48
C VAL A 134 12.18 -0.17 -9.02
N ALA A 135 10.98 0.33 -8.74
CA ALA A 135 10.37 0.34 -7.43
C ALA A 135 8.87 0.59 -7.51
N ASP A 136 8.17 0.22 -6.44
CA ASP A 136 6.78 0.57 -6.19
C ASP A 136 6.62 1.33 -4.85
N VAL A 137 5.75 2.34 -4.85
CA VAL A 137 5.34 3.12 -3.68
C VAL A 137 3.82 3.00 -3.57
N ASN A 138 3.35 2.04 -2.77
CA ASN A 138 1.94 1.77 -2.61
C ASN A 138 1.29 2.70 -1.56
N THR A 139 0.07 3.15 -1.89
CA THR A 139 -0.81 3.89 -1.01
C THR A 139 -2.08 3.09 -0.76
N ASP A 140 -2.28 2.69 0.49
CA ASP A 140 -3.50 2.03 0.97
C ASP A 140 -3.81 2.52 2.38
N MET A 141 -5.05 2.93 2.58
CA MET A 141 -5.55 3.51 3.83
C MET A 141 -4.51 4.40 4.53
N PRO A 142 -4.18 5.59 3.96
CA PRO A 142 -3.28 6.58 4.57
C PRO A 142 -3.57 6.89 6.05
N THR A 143 -4.79 6.60 6.54
CA THR A 143 -5.21 6.78 7.94
C THR A 143 -5.01 8.23 8.41
N VAL A 144 -5.40 9.17 7.55
CA VAL A 144 -5.27 10.62 7.75
C VAL A 144 -6.34 11.14 8.72
N ILE A 145 -6.28 10.71 9.98
CA ILE A 145 -7.31 10.96 11.00
C ILE A 145 -6.83 11.85 12.16
N ALA A 146 -5.57 12.29 12.10
CA ALA A 146 -4.89 13.15 13.06
C ALA A 146 -3.68 13.83 12.39
N PRO A 147 -2.99 14.78 13.05
CA PRO A 147 -1.80 15.42 12.50
C PRO A 147 -0.64 14.44 12.25
N LEU A 148 -0.18 14.34 11.00
CA LEU A 148 0.90 13.45 10.62
C LEU A 148 2.26 13.96 11.14
N LEU A 149 2.82 13.27 12.14
CA LEU A 149 4.13 13.60 12.74
C LEU A 149 5.18 12.49 12.53
N SER A 150 4.74 11.31 12.12
CA SER A 150 5.58 10.13 11.90
C SER A 150 4.94 9.18 10.90
N VAL A 151 5.74 8.31 10.30
CA VAL A 151 5.28 7.26 9.39
C VAL A 151 5.96 5.92 9.67
N VAL A 152 5.27 4.85 9.27
CA VAL A 152 5.79 3.47 9.26
C VAL A 152 5.85 3.02 7.79
N PRO A 153 7.04 3.00 7.17
CA PRO A 153 7.21 2.64 5.76
C PRO A 153 7.38 1.12 5.60
N LEU A 154 6.28 0.37 5.73
CA LEU A 154 6.30 -1.10 5.66
C LEU A 154 6.94 -1.57 4.35
N GLY A 155 7.99 -2.40 4.44
CA GLY A 155 8.70 -2.93 3.29
C GLY A 155 10.00 -2.19 2.95
N ALA A 156 10.11 -0.93 3.34
CA ALA A 156 11.25 -0.11 2.97
C ALA A 156 12.56 -0.65 3.57
N GLU A 157 12.51 -1.28 4.73
CA GLU A 157 13.62 -1.88 5.46
C GLU A 157 14.30 -3.03 4.71
N HIS A 158 13.66 -3.61 3.70
CA HIS A 158 14.19 -4.73 2.91
C HIS A 158 15.09 -4.29 1.76
N SER A 159 15.14 -2.99 1.44
CA SER A 159 15.88 -2.49 0.28
C SER A 159 16.44 -1.09 0.49
N THR A 160 17.17 -0.59 -0.50
CA THR A 160 17.70 0.77 -0.50
C THR A 160 16.61 1.85 -0.59
N ILE A 161 15.32 1.48 -0.78
CA ILE A 161 14.22 2.45 -0.80
C ILE A 161 14.02 3.16 0.55
N MET A 162 14.47 2.57 1.67
CA MET A 162 14.50 3.24 2.98
C MET A 162 15.25 4.58 2.93
N ASN A 163 16.32 4.69 2.13
CA ASN A 163 17.06 5.96 2.02
C ASN A 163 16.19 7.09 1.43
N HIS A 164 15.29 6.76 0.51
CA HIS A 164 14.37 7.71 -0.10
C HIS A 164 13.23 8.09 0.86
N VAL A 165 12.75 7.15 1.67
CA VAL A 165 11.83 7.45 2.78
C VAL A 165 12.46 8.40 3.77
N GLN A 166 13.68 8.10 4.24
CA GLN A 166 14.42 8.94 5.18
C GLN A 166 14.69 10.34 4.62
N PHE A 167 15.01 10.44 3.33
CA PHE A 167 15.14 11.73 2.65
C PHE A 167 13.83 12.53 2.69
N ALA A 168 12.72 11.93 2.25
CA ALA A 168 11.44 12.60 2.15
C ALA A 168 10.87 12.99 3.54
N ALA A 169 10.99 12.11 4.52
CA ALA A 169 10.59 12.37 5.90
C ALA A 169 11.35 13.57 6.49
N ARG A 170 12.67 13.65 6.28
CA ARG A 170 13.48 14.81 6.70
C ARG A 170 13.04 16.11 6.03
N GLN A 171 12.66 16.09 4.75
CA GLN A 171 12.17 17.29 4.06
C GLN A 171 10.86 17.81 4.66
N LEU A 172 10.06 16.93 5.27
CA LEU A 172 8.75 17.24 5.82
C LEU A 172 8.73 17.31 7.35
N GLY A 173 9.87 17.11 8.02
CA GLY A 173 9.95 17.10 9.48
C GLY A 173 9.20 15.94 10.13
N LEU A 174 9.10 14.80 9.43
CA LEU A 174 8.45 13.58 9.94
C LEU A 174 9.47 12.62 10.54
N ASP A 175 9.08 11.93 11.60
CA ASP A 175 9.82 10.79 12.12
C ASP A 175 9.54 9.54 11.29
N VAL A 176 10.51 8.63 11.22
CA VAL A 176 10.34 7.31 10.60
C VAL A 176 10.41 6.27 11.70
N GLU A 177 9.28 5.61 11.95
CA GLU A 177 9.13 4.58 12.96
C GLU A 177 9.38 3.19 12.34
N LYS A 178 9.79 2.24 13.19
CA LYS A 178 9.73 0.81 12.83
C LYS A 178 8.29 0.33 12.93
N ASP A 179 7.98 -0.79 12.27
CA ASP A 179 6.67 -1.43 12.44
C ASP A 179 6.43 -1.76 13.93
N PRO A 180 5.40 -1.15 14.57
CA PRO A 180 5.08 -1.44 15.96
C PRO A 180 4.47 -2.83 16.16
N GLU A 181 3.97 -3.47 15.10
CA GLU A 181 3.20 -4.71 15.16
C GLU A 181 3.70 -5.75 14.12
N PRO A 182 5.00 -6.12 14.14
CA PRO A 182 5.59 -6.99 13.10
C PRO A 182 4.98 -8.39 13.04
N SER A 183 4.40 -8.88 14.15
CA SER A 183 3.70 -10.17 14.17
C SER A 183 2.43 -10.20 13.33
N GLU A 184 1.87 -9.03 13.00
CA GLU A 184 0.67 -8.90 12.16
C GLU A 184 0.97 -9.07 10.67
N ASN A 185 2.25 -9.14 10.27
CA ASN A 185 2.71 -9.29 8.89
C ASN A 185 2.02 -8.31 7.93
N ARG A 186 1.83 -7.05 8.35
CA ARG A 186 1.08 -6.05 7.57
C ARG A 186 1.72 -5.73 6.22
N PHE A 187 3.03 -5.86 6.11
CA PHE A 187 3.74 -5.64 4.86
C PHE A 187 3.29 -6.55 3.71
N VAL A 188 2.78 -7.75 3.96
CA VAL A 188 2.36 -8.69 2.89
C VAL A 188 0.86 -8.66 2.60
N ARG A 189 0.14 -7.66 3.11
CA ARG A 189 -1.33 -7.58 3.11
C ARG A 189 -1.92 -6.51 2.20
N SER A 190 -1.14 -5.99 1.24
CA SER A 190 -1.61 -4.99 0.27
C SER A 190 -0.78 -5.06 -1.02
N ASP A 191 -1.13 -4.26 -2.01
CA ASP A 191 -0.70 -4.36 -3.41
C ASP A 191 0.82 -4.31 -3.64
N GLN A 192 1.58 -3.64 -2.76
CA GLN A 192 3.06 -3.64 -2.84
C GLN A 192 3.62 -5.06 -2.87
N TYR A 193 2.95 -6.01 -2.21
CA TYR A 193 3.43 -7.37 -2.11
C TYR A 193 3.45 -8.07 -3.48
N SER A 194 2.51 -7.75 -4.37
CA SER A 194 2.49 -8.24 -5.75
C SER A 194 3.77 -7.86 -6.51
N PHE A 195 4.31 -6.67 -6.26
CA PHE A 195 5.58 -6.20 -6.83
C PHE A 195 6.79 -6.91 -6.20
N VAL A 196 6.79 -7.07 -4.87
CA VAL A 196 7.82 -7.82 -4.12
C VAL A 196 7.95 -9.25 -4.67
N MET A 197 6.83 -9.93 -4.91
CA MET A 197 6.79 -11.29 -5.45
C MET A 197 7.36 -11.38 -6.88
N ASN A 198 7.42 -10.27 -7.60
CA ASN A 198 8.05 -10.14 -8.92
C ASN A 198 9.47 -9.53 -8.85
N GLY A 199 10.08 -9.51 -7.65
CA GLY A 199 11.46 -9.07 -7.43
C GLY A 199 11.66 -7.56 -7.46
N ILE A 200 10.58 -6.78 -7.43
CA ILE A 200 10.59 -5.31 -7.46
C ILE A 200 10.59 -4.79 -6.01
N PRO A 201 11.58 -3.99 -5.59
CA PRO A 201 11.55 -3.31 -4.29
C PRO A 201 10.30 -2.45 -4.14
N ALA A 202 9.50 -2.69 -3.11
CA ALA A 202 8.24 -1.99 -2.91
C ALA A 202 8.03 -1.64 -1.43
N LEU A 203 7.25 -0.59 -1.18
CA LEU A 203 6.86 -0.18 0.17
C LEU A 203 5.40 0.23 0.21
N HIS A 204 4.88 0.29 1.43
CA HIS A 204 3.59 0.88 1.76
C HIS A 204 3.73 1.82 2.94
N ILE A 205 3.40 3.10 2.74
CA ILE A 205 3.49 4.11 3.80
C ILE A 205 2.22 4.04 4.66
N LYS A 206 2.37 3.59 5.91
CA LYS A 206 1.34 3.70 6.95
C LYS A 206 1.61 4.88 7.88
N TYR A 207 0.54 5.35 8.50
CA TYR A 207 0.55 6.38 9.53
C TYR A 207 1.33 5.90 10.78
N GLY A 208 2.14 6.77 11.40
CA GLY A 208 2.93 6.44 12.60
C GLY A 208 2.24 6.86 13.92
N ASN A 209 2.86 6.55 15.05
CA ASN A 209 2.22 6.67 16.37
C ASN A 209 2.56 7.97 17.11
N LYS A 210 3.51 8.76 16.62
CA LYS A 210 3.89 10.04 17.24
C LYS A 210 2.72 11.02 17.32
N THR A 211 2.55 11.63 18.49
CA THR A 211 1.57 12.69 18.77
C THR A 211 2.24 13.87 19.48
N ASN A 212 1.71 15.07 19.28
CA ASN A 212 2.11 16.29 20.00
C ASN A 212 1.20 16.58 21.21
N VAL A 213 0.21 15.72 21.49
CA VAL A 213 -0.71 15.86 22.63
C VAL A 213 -0.20 14.99 23.78
N PRO A 214 0.25 15.58 24.91
CA PRO A 214 0.74 14.81 26.05
C PRO A 214 -0.32 13.83 26.59
N GLY A 215 0.08 12.57 26.77
CA GLY A 215 -0.80 11.51 27.29
C GLY A 215 -1.82 10.95 26.29
N PHE A 216 -1.82 11.41 25.04
CA PHE A 216 -2.69 10.86 24.01
C PHE A 216 -2.16 9.51 23.48
N ASP A 217 -3.00 8.49 23.51
CA ASP A 217 -2.67 7.15 23.03
C ASP A 217 -3.12 6.99 21.57
N MET A 218 -2.21 7.28 20.64
CA MET A 218 -2.46 7.18 19.19
C MET A 218 -2.77 5.74 18.77
N VAL A 219 -2.09 4.76 19.36
CA VAL A 219 -2.29 3.34 19.02
C VAL A 219 -3.70 2.91 19.38
N LYS A 220 -4.15 3.24 20.59
CA LYS A 220 -5.52 2.98 21.03
C LYS A 220 -6.55 3.71 20.16
N PHE A 221 -6.32 4.99 19.87
CA PHE A 221 -7.21 5.77 19.02
C PHE A 221 -7.36 5.17 17.62
N VAL A 222 -6.25 4.84 16.95
CA VAL A 222 -6.27 4.20 15.63
C VAL A 222 -6.95 2.83 15.69
N LYS A 223 -6.73 2.05 16.76
CA LYS A 223 -7.37 0.74 16.94
C LYS A 223 -8.89 0.85 17.09
N GLU A 224 -9.36 1.75 17.94
CA GLU A 224 -10.79 2.00 18.16
C GLU A 224 -11.45 2.55 16.89
N TRP A 225 -10.76 3.45 16.19
CA TRP A 225 -11.20 3.99 14.91
C TRP A 225 -11.30 2.87 13.86
N ARG A 226 -10.25 2.06 13.64
CA ARG A 226 -10.28 0.94 12.68
C ARG A 226 -11.41 -0.03 12.98
N ALA A 227 -11.66 -0.37 14.25
CA ALA A 227 -12.75 -1.28 14.61
C ALA A 227 -14.15 -0.77 14.20
N LYS A 228 -14.31 0.56 14.07
CA LYS A 228 -15.56 1.20 13.65
C LYS A 228 -15.65 1.40 12.13
N TYR A 229 -14.54 1.71 11.48
CA TYR A 229 -14.52 2.20 10.09
C TYR A 229 -13.99 1.16 9.10
N TYR A 230 -12.96 0.38 9.44
CA TYR A 230 -12.32 -0.54 8.50
C TYR A 230 -13.28 -1.64 8.04
N HIS A 231 -13.47 -1.73 6.72
CA HIS A 231 -14.41 -2.68 6.09
C HIS A 231 -15.80 -2.59 6.72
N GLN A 232 -16.28 -1.38 7.02
CA GLN A 232 -17.62 -1.12 7.53
C GLN A 232 -18.35 -0.11 6.64
N PRO A 233 -19.70 -0.13 6.60
CA PRO A 233 -20.48 0.90 5.90
C PRO A 233 -20.17 2.33 6.38
N ALA A 234 -19.74 2.44 7.65
CA ALA A 234 -19.32 3.71 8.26
C ALA A 234 -18.06 4.31 7.64
N ASP A 235 -17.31 3.62 6.76
CA ASP A 235 -16.18 4.20 6.00
C ASP A 235 -16.65 5.16 4.91
N GLY A 236 -17.35 6.21 5.34
CA GLY A 236 -17.86 7.30 4.52
C GLY A 236 -17.10 8.60 4.74
N MET A 237 -17.46 9.61 3.93
CA MET A 237 -16.89 10.96 4.02
C MET A 237 -17.33 11.76 5.26
N ASP A 238 -18.29 11.23 6.02
CA ASP A 238 -18.76 11.78 7.31
C ASP A 238 -17.83 11.43 8.48
N GLY A 239 -16.82 10.58 8.24
CA GLY A 239 -15.74 10.25 9.17
C GLY A 239 -14.74 11.39 9.42
N ILE A 240 -13.70 11.07 10.20
CA ILE A 240 -12.63 12.03 10.55
C ILE A 240 -11.60 12.05 9.42
N PHE A 241 -11.41 13.22 8.80
CA PHE A 241 -10.31 13.49 7.87
C PHE A 241 -9.49 14.70 8.33
N ASP A 242 -8.22 14.48 8.63
CA ASP A 242 -7.22 15.54 8.74
C ASP A 242 -6.62 15.80 7.35
N PHE A 243 -7.19 16.77 6.63
CA PHE A 243 -6.71 17.12 5.29
C PHE A 243 -5.33 17.77 5.28
N ALA A 244 -4.86 18.34 6.40
CA ALA A 244 -3.48 18.81 6.50
C ALA A 244 -2.52 17.62 6.55
N ALA A 245 -2.85 16.58 7.31
CA ALA A 245 -2.14 15.31 7.29
C ALA A 245 -2.19 14.65 5.90
N ALA A 246 -3.34 14.66 5.23
CA ALA A 246 -3.49 14.13 3.87
C ALA A 246 -2.57 14.86 2.87
N LYS A 247 -2.51 16.20 2.93
CA LYS A 247 -1.57 16.99 2.14
C LYS A 247 -0.12 16.56 2.40
N THR A 248 0.28 16.46 3.66
CA THR A 248 1.66 16.05 4.03
C THR A 248 1.96 14.62 3.57
N TYR A 249 0.99 13.71 3.68
CA TYR A 249 1.10 12.32 3.20
C TYR A 249 1.33 12.25 1.68
N VAL A 250 0.58 13.05 0.91
CA VAL A 250 0.77 13.15 -0.54
C VAL A 250 2.16 13.73 -0.88
N GLN A 251 2.58 14.79 -0.18
CA GLN A 251 3.92 15.35 -0.36
C GLN A 251 5.02 14.33 -0.07
N LEU A 252 4.85 13.52 0.98
CA LEU A 252 5.79 12.47 1.34
C LEU A 252 5.91 11.43 0.22
N ASN A 253 4.80 10.86 -0.23
CA ASN A 253 4.78 9.85 -1.29
C ASN A 253 5.32 10.41 -2.62
N PHE A 254 4.96 11.65 -2.96
CA PHE A 254 5.56 12.36 -4.10
C PHE A 254 7.09 12.43 -3.96
N LEU A 255 7.61 12.92 -2.83
CA LEU A 255 9.05 13.09 -2.61
C LEU A 255 9.81 11.76 -2.61
N ILE A 256 9.24 10.68 -2.06
CA ILE A 256 9.83 9.33 -2.09
C ILE A 256 10.02 8.89 -3.54
N SER A 257 8.92 8.86 -4.31
CA SER A 257 8.97 8.41 -5.71
C SER A 257 9.83 9.31 -6.59
N TYR A 258 9.77 10.63 -6.36
CA TYR A 258 10.56 11.59 -7.11
C TYR A 258 12.03 11.41 -6.81
N SER A 259 12.41 11.21 -5.54
CA SER A 259 13.79 10.91 -5.15
C SER A 259 14.29 9.63 -5.81
N ILE A 260 13.49 8.56 -5.84
CA ILE A 260 13.82 7.32 -6.58
C ILE A 260 13.98 7.63 -8.08
N ALA A 261 13.07 8.40 -8.66
CA ALA A 261 13.09 8.71 -10.08
C ALA A 261 14.27 9.61 -10.49
N GLN A 262 14.88 10.35 -9.56
CA GLN A 262 16.01 11.26 -9.82
C GLN A 262 17.40 10.63 -9.63
N THR A 263 17.49 9.56 -8.83
CA THR A 263 18.75 8.89 -8.50
C THR A 263 19.19 7.96 -9.64
N THR A 264 20.45 8.01 -10.09
CA THR A 264 20.89 7.14 -11.20
C THR A 264 20.94 5.67 -10.79
N GLU A 265 21.36 5.39 -9.56
CA GLU A 265 21.41 4.03 -9.01
C GLU A 265 20.00 3.43 -8.92
N ARG A 266 19.86 2.17 -9.33
CA ARG A 266 18.60 1.44 -9.23
C ARG A 266 18.38 0.97 -7.78
N PRO A 267 17.17 1.07 -7.23
CA PRO A 267 16.85 0.44 -5.95
C PRO A 267 17.20 -1.05 -5.96
N ARG A 268 17.78 -1.53 -4.86
CA ARG A 268 18.18 -2.93 -4.69
C ARG A 268 17.79 -3.44 -3.32
N TRP A 269 17.49 -4.73 -3.25
CA TRP A 269 17.35 -5.46 -1.99
C TRP A 269 18.63 -5.37 -1.16
N ASN A 270 18.47 -5.41 0.16
CA ASN A 270 19.60 -5.49 1.08
C ASN A 270 20.29 -6.85 0.95
N GLU A 271 21.58 -6.90 1.28
CA GLU A 271 22.34 -8.14 1.21
C GLU A 271 21.75 -9.20 2.17
N GLY A 272 21.48 -10.40 1.66
CA GLY A 272 20.89 -11.49 2.43
C GLY A 272 19.39 -11.37 2.68
N ASP A 273 18.71 -10.36 2.10
CA ASP A 273 17.27 -10.19 2.28
C ASP A 273 16.48 -11.34 1.64
N LEU A 274 15.41 -11.77 2.33
CA LEU A 274 14.60 -12.91 1.91
C LEU A 274 13.88 -12.66 0.58
N PHE A 275 13.53 -11.40 0.29
CA PHE A 275 12.86 -11.00 -0.95
C PHE A 275 13.82 -10.85 -2.14
N ALA A 276 15.15 -10.85 -1.91
CA ALA A 276 16.13 -10.78 -3.00
C ALA A 276 16.09 -12.00 -3.96
N THR A 277 15.41 -13.07 -3.55
CA THR A 277 15.18 -14.27 -4.38
C THR A 277 13.76 -14.35 -4.96
N ALA A 278 12.85 -13.48 -4.52
CA ALA A 278 11.50 -13.42 -5.08
C ALA A 278 11.56 -12.93 -6.54
N GLY A 279 10.83 -13.59 -7.43
CA GLY A 279 10.79 -13.23 -8.86
C GLY A 279 11.94 -13.74 -9.74
N LYS A 280 12.82 -14.62 -9.23
CA LYS A 280 13.75 -15.41 -10.07
C LYS A 280 13.08 -16.64 -10.68
#